data_AF-A0A965CLW9-F1
#
_entry.id   AF-A0A965CLW9-F1
#
_cell.length_a   1.000
_cell.length_b   1.000
_cell.length_c   1.000
_cell.angle_alpha   90.00
_cell.angle_beta   90.00
_cell.angle_gamma   90.00
#
_symmetry.space_group_name_H-M   'P 1'
#
loop_
_entity.id
_entity.type
_entity.pdbx_description
1 polymer ?
#
loop_
_entity_poly.entity_id
_entity_poly.type
_entity_poly.pdbx_seq_one_letter_code
_entity_poly.pdbx_strand_id
1 'polypeptide(L)' 'MAIEQRSESQNTDNVPVLMISCDTCVMQDTDACGDCMMNVLCDNDRGAVIFSLQELREVRMLAKAGLVPTLRHRAIG' A
#
# COMPACT_ATOMS: atom_id res chain seq x y z
N MET A 1 19.41 -41.66 -7.01
CA MET A 1 17.99 -42.05 -7.19
C MET A 1 17.42 -42.34 -5.82
N ALA A 2 16.41 -41.67 -5.27
CA ALA A 2 15.73 -40.41 -5.53
C ALA A 2 15.18 -40.02 -4.14
N ILE A 3 15.41 -38.79 -3.69
CA ILE A 3 14.84 -38.27 -2.43
C ILE A 3 13.55 -37.55 -2.85
N GLU A 4 12.41 -38.23 -2.77
CA GLU A 4 11.11 -37.64 -3.08
C GLU A 4 10.62 -36.81 -1.90
N GLN A 5 10.95 -35.52 -2.01
CA GLN A 5 10.22 -34.34 -1.59
C GLN A 5 9.17 -34.50 -0.47
N ARG A 6 9.51 -33.95 0.70
CA ARG A 6 8.53 -33.48 1.70
C ARG A 6 7.67 -32.39 1.08
N SER A 7 6.48 -32.75 0.64
CA SER A 7 5.40 -31.82 0.33
C SER A 7 4.85 -31.25 1.64
N GLU A 8 5.38 -30.11 2.08
CA GLU A 8 4.75 -29.29 3.10
C GLU A 8 3.51 -28.62 2.47
N SER A 9 2.36 -29.27 2.63
CA SER A 9 1.06 -28.70 2.31
C SER A 9 0.83 -27.43 3.12
N GLN A 10 1.07 -26.27 2.50
CA GLN A 10 0.69 -24.97 3.06
C GLN A 10 -0.83 -24.81 2.95
N ASN A 11 -1.54 -25.23 4.00
CA ASN A 11 -2.94 -24.89 4.18
C ASN A 11 -3.03 -23.45 4.69
N THR A 12 -2.94 -22.48 3.78
CA THR A 12 -3.53 -21.15 4.02
C THR A 12 -4.99 -21.29 3.64
N ASP A 13 -5.90 -21.21 4.62
CA ASP A 13 -7.34 -21.11 4.38
C ASP A 13 -7.58 -20.18 3.18
N ASN A 14 -8.28 -20.70 2.16
CA ASN A 14 -8.46 -20.07 0.85
C ASN A 14 -9.32 -18.80 0.96
N VAL A 15 -8.76 -17.76 1.56
CA VAL A 15 -9.31 -16.42 1.56
C VAL A 15 -8.93 -15.81 0.21
N PRO A 16 -9.89 -15.54 -0.68
CA PRO A 16 -9.59 -14.95 -1.96
C PRO A 16 -8.87 -13.61 -1.74
N VAL A 17 -7.69 -13.48 -2.32
CA VAL A 17 -6.94 -12.22 -2.29
C VAL A 17 -7.72 -11.19 -3.09
N LEU A 18 -8.15 -10.11 -2.42
CA LEU A 18 -8.71 -8.95 -3.10
C LEU A 18 -7.58 -8.23 -3.85
N MET A 19 -7.48 -8.48 -5.15
CA MET A 19 -6.53 -7.80 -6.03
C MET A 19 -7.22 -6.61 -6.69
N ILE A 20 -6.63 -5.42 -6.54
CA ILE A 20 -7.04 -4.21 -7.25
C ILE A 20 -5.95 -3.92 -8.28
N SER A 21 -6.32 -3.86 -9.56
CA SER A 21 -5.41 -3.55 -10.67
C SER A 21 -5.95 -2.40 -11.51
N CYS A 22 -5.13 -1.37 -11.71
CA CYS A 22 -5.45 -0.25 -12.59
C CYS A 22 -5.53 -0.69 -14.06
N ASP A 23 -4.75 -1.71 -14.46
CA ASP A 23 -4.72 -2.25 -15.84
C ASP A 23 -6.02 -2.96 -16.24
N THR A 24 -6.80 -3.43 -15.27
CA THR A 24 -8.10 -4.09 -15.49
C THR A 24 -9.26 -3.26 -14.93
N CYS A 25 -9.03 -1.99 -14.60
CA CYS A 25 -10.06 -1.12 -14.04
C CYS A 25 -11.03 -0.66 -15.15
N VAL A 26 -12.32 -0.93 -14.98
CA VAL A 26 -13.36 -0.50 -15.93
C VAL A 26 -13.46 1.03 -16.07
N MET A 27 -12.98 1.77 -15.08
CA MET A 27 -12.98 3.24 -15.08
C MET A 27 -11.67 3.84 -15.61
N GLN A 28 -10.74 3.02 -16.13
CA GLN A 28 -9.48 3.49 -16.69
C GLN A 28 -9.72 4.56 -17.77
N ASP A 29 -8.85 5.57 -17.79
CA ASP A 29 -8.90 6.72 -18.73
C ASP A 29 -10.17 7.57 -18.69
N THR A 30 -10.99 7.44 -17.64
CA THR A 30 -12.12 8.33 -17.37
C THR A 30 -11.78 9.36 -16.29
N ASP A 31 -12.59 10.41 -16.16
CA ASP A 31 -12.44 11.42 -15.11
C ASP A 31 -12.45 10.82 -13.69
N ALA A 32 -13.14 9.69 -13.50
CA ALA A 32 -13.13 8.98 -12.21
C ALA A 32 -11.75 8.41 -11.86
N CYS A 33 -10.90 8.12 -12.84
CA CYS A 33 -9.54 7.65 -12.61
C CYS A 33 -8.63 8.79 -12.11
N GLY A 34 -8.89 10.03 -12.55
CA GLY A 34 -8.14 11.21 -12.11
C GLY A 34 -8.24 11.47 -10.60
N ASP A 35 -9.38 11.13 -9.99
CA ASP A 35 -9.65 11.25 -8.55
C ASP A 35 -9.49 9.91 -7.78
N CYS A 36 -9.00 8.86 -8.44
CA CYS A 36 -8.84 7.55 -7.80
C CYS A 36 -7.58 7.50 -6.93
N MET A 37 -7.71 7.02 -5.69
CA MET A 37 -6.56 6.83 -4.78
C MET A 37 -5.47 5.92 -5.38
N MET A 38 -5.85 4.93 -6.20
CA MET A 38 -4.87 4.05 -6.84
C MET A 38 -4.04 4.76 -7.90
N ASN A 39 -4.58 5.77 -8.59
CA ASN A 39 -3.78 6.60 -9.49
C ASN A 39 -2.67 7.32 -8.71
N VAL A 40 -2.97 7.81 -7.51
CA VAL A 40 -1.97 8.46 -6.64
C VAL A 40 -0.88 7.48 -6.20
N LEU A 41 -1.25 6.25 -5.86
CA LEU A 41 -0.33 5.23 -5.34
C LEU A 41 0.51 4.53 -6.43
N CYS A 42 -0.04 4.32 -7.61
CA CYS A 42 0.63 3.63 -8.72
C CYS A 42 1.49 4.56 -9.57
N ASP A 43 1.21 5.86 -9.56
CA ASP A 43 2.02 6.87 -10.25
C ASP A 43 3.34 7.10 -9.50
N ASN A 44 4.41 6.50 -10.03
CA ASN A 44 5.76 6.56 -9.45
C ASN A 44 6.50 7.87 -9.82
N ASP A 45 5.94 8.70 -10.70
CA ASP A 45 6.59 9.93 -11.17
C ASP A 45 6.44 11.09 -10.17
N ARG A 46 5.57 10.94 -9.17
CA ARG A 46 5.29 11.99 -8.17
C ARG A 46 6.41 12.23 -7.15
N GLY A 47 7.47 11.43 -7.18
CA GLY A 47 8.64 11.59 -6.31
C GLY A 47 8.33 11.42 -4.82
N ALA A 48 9.29 11.80 -3.98
CA ALA A 48 9.13 11.72 -2.53
C ALA A 48 8.33 12.92 -1.99
N VAL A 49 7.40 12.66 -1.07
CA VAL A 49 6.75 13.72 -0.30
C VAL A 49 7.73 14.24 0.74
N ILE A 50 8.18 15.49 0.59
CA ILE A 50 9.11 16.13 1.51
C ILE A 50 8.31 16.94 2.53
N PHE A 51 8.47 16.60 3.81
CA PHE A 51 7.91 17.37 4.92
C PHE A 51 8.96 18.32 5.48
N SER A 52 8.55 19.54 5.79
CA SER A 52 9.25 20.41 6.72
C SER A 52 9.22 19.84 8.14
N LEU A 53 10.13 20.31 8.99
CA LEU A 53 10.15 19.93 10.40
C LEU A 53 8.86 20.32 11.14
N GLN A 54 8.20 21.39 10.72
CA GLN A 54 6.96 21.83 11.33
C GLN A 54 5.81 20.90 10.97
N GLU A 55 5.61 20.60 9.68
CA GLU A 55 4.55 19.70 9.22
C GLU A 55 4.69 18.30 9.86
N LEU A 56 5.93 17.80 9.95
CA LEU A 56 6.19 16.52 10.61
C LEU A 56 5.79 16.53 12.10
N ARG A 57 5.96 17.66 12.81
CA ARG A 57 5.53 17.81 14.21
C ARG A 57 4.01 17.82 14.32
N GLU A 58 3.32 18.48 13.39
CA GLU A 58 1.86 18.56 13.34
C GLU A 58 1.25 17.18 13.08
N VAL A 59 1.74 16.45 12.06
CA VAL A 59 1.32 15.07 11.78
C VAL A 59 1.53 14.17 13.01
N ARG A 60 2.66 14.33 13.71
CA ARG A 60 2.94 13.56 14.93
C ARG A 60 2.03 13.93 16.10
N MET A 61 1.61 15.19 16.21
CA MET A 61 0.64 15.63 17.21
C MET A 61 -0.73 15.01 16.94
N LEU A 62 -1.18 15.03 15.69
CA LEU A 62 -2.43 14.37 15.27
C LEU A 62 -2.40 12.86 15.53
N ALA A 63 -1.27 12.20 15.25
CA ALA A 63 -1.12 10.76 15.49
C ALA A 63 -1.22 10.43 16.98
N LYS A 64 -0.63 11.25 17.86
CA LYS A 64 -0.75 11.10 19.32
C LYS A 64 -2.19 11.27 19.82
N ALA A 65 -2.96 12.12 19.15
CA ALA A 65 -4.39 12.31 19.44
C ALA A 65 -5.29 11.21 18.84
N GLY A 66 -4.74 10.26 18.07
CA GLY A 66 -5.49 9.21 17.39
C GLY A 66 -6.28 9.71 16.16
N LEU A 67 -5.98 10.91 15.66
CA LEU A 67 -6.69 11.53 14.54
C LEU A 67 -6.12 11.14 13.16
N VAL A 68 -4.91 10.58 13.13
CA VAL A 68 -4.31 10.03 11.91
C VAL A 68 -3.65 8.68 12.19
N PRO A 69 -3.57 7.78 11.20
CA PRO A 69 -2.85 6.53 11.33
C PRO A 69 -1.36 6.77 11.62
N THR A 70 -0.77 5.91 12.45
CA THR A 70 0.68 5.86 12.61
C THR A 70 1.33 5.22 11.39
N LEU A 71 2.58 5.58 11.10
CA LEU A 71 3.37 4.93 10.05
C LEU A 71 3.54 3.44 10.39
N ARG A 72 2.87 2.58 9.63
CA ARG A 72 2.94 1.11 9.78
C ARG A 72 4.27 0.54 9.31
N HIS A 73 4.82 1.13 8.25
CA HIS A 73 6.08 0.72 7.64
C HIS A 73 7.14 1.77 7.97
N ARG A 74 7.95 1.48 8.98
CA ARG A 74 9.18 2.23 9.23
C ARG A 74 10.28 1.59 8.42
N ALA A 75 10.99 2.37 7.61
CA ALA A 75 12.28 1.94 7.09
C ALA A 75 13.16 1.63 8.31
N ILE A 76 13.57 0.37 8.44
CA ILE A 76 14.60 -0.01 9.40
C ILE A 76 15.88 0.63 8.84
N GLY A 77 16.37 1.67 9.52
CA GLY A 77 17.62 2.34 9.17
C GLY A 77 18.83 1.45 9.41
#